data_AF-A0A7C4JAF5-F1
#
_entry.id   AF-A0A7C4JAF5-F1
#
_cell.length_a   1.000
_cell.length_b   1.000
_cell.length_c   1.000
_cell.angle_alpha   90.00
_cell.angle_beta   90.00
_cell.angle_gamma   90.00
#
_symmetry.space_group_name_H-M   'P 1'
#
loop_
_entity.id
_entity.type
_entity.pdbx_description
1 polymer ?
#
loop_
_entity_poly.entity_id
_entity_poly.type
_entity_poly.pdbx_seq_one_letter_code
_entity_poly.pdbx_strand_id
1 'polypeptide(L)'
;MKKAGIIAGSLLLLFLGSALVSATDQIKAGGTYTVHVTLRKPPGMSLDKGTWEVRAYFYSGTNCFNVGEWWQPTGSTEYLYTGWWTPRYPPNGAKYSEAWVSPDEKSITALVIQVLSENTQIDNYVMRPPVEGESVTLRVRLRLKNMTFERKDNYVEFKMGGKTYRPEVERQVGNTVYLKGGGKLDVTTNELDIDVDTPVVVSATAPATGSFSATVDIPDWPTVAAAPMSNLPIIAGVAVIIICIAVAAALLRKKKPAQA
;
A
#
# COMPACT_ATOMS: atom_id res chain seq x y z
N MET A 1 58.57 -36.97 0.25
CA MET A 1 57.97 -36.76 -1.09
C MET A 1 56.51 -37.19 -1.04
N LYS A 2 55.58 -36.26 -1.37
CA LYS A 2 54.23 -36.38 -1.98
C LYS A 2 53.55 -37.79 -1.91
N LYS A 3 52.27 -37.98 -1.53
CA LYS A 3 51.05 -37.26 -1.92
C LYS A 3 49.88 -37.53 -0.94
N ALA A 4 49.06 -36.49 -0.76
CA ALA A 4 47.74 -36.52 -0.17
C ALA A 4 46.70 -37.20 -1.07
N GLY A 5 45.59 -37.65 -0.48
CA GLY A 5 44.42 -38.15 -1.20
C GLY A 5 43.24 -38.46 -0.26
N ILE A 6 42.68 -37.44 0.37
CA ILE A 6 41.31 -37.49 0.94
C ILE A 6 40.38 -37.17 -0.23
N ILE A 7 39.60 -38.14 -0.69
CA ILE A 7 38.45 -37.86 -1.56
C ILE A 7 37.24 -37.73 -0.63
N ALA A 8 36.94 -36.46 -0.35
CA ALA A 8 35.80 -36.02 0.42
C ALA A 8 34.50 -36.24 -0.38
N GLY A 9 33.50 -36.76 0.35
CA GLY A 9 32.12 -36.31 0.33
C GLY A 9 31.49 -35.97 -1.01
N SER A 10 30.72 -36.92 -1.54
CA SER A 10 29.53 -36.63 -2.34
C SER A 10 28.57 -35.76 -1.53
N LEU A 11 28.60 -34.45 -1.75
CA LEU A 11 27.49 -33.57 -1.43
C LEU A 11 26.87 -33.12 -2.75
N LEU A 12 25.87 -33.88 -3.19
CA LEU A 12 24.98 -33.52 -4.28
C LEU A 12 24.16 -32.30 -3.83
N LEU A 13 24.68 -31.10 -4.05
CA LEU A 13 23.93 -29.86 -3.97
C LEU A 13 23.02 -29.80 -5.20
N LEU A 14 21.80 -30.29 -5.03
CA LEU A 14 20.65 -29.93 -5.85
C LEU A 14 20.39 -28.42 -5.65
N PHE A 15 21.10 -27.58 -6.39
CA PHE A 15 20.61 -26.24 -6.68
C PHE A 15 19.39 -26.43 -7.58
N LEU A 16 18.21 -26.48 -6.96
CA LEU A 16 16.95 -26.15 -7.60
C LEU A 16 17.17 -24.79 -8.29
N GLY A 17 17.28 -24.85 -9.61
CA GLY A 17 17.57 -23.70 -10.44
C GLY A 17 16.58 -22.59 -10.12
N SER A 18 17.12 -21.40 -9.84
CA SER A 18 16.39 -20.17 -10.08
C SER A 18 16.01 -20.20 -11.55
N ALA A 19 14.76 -20.58 -11.85
CA ALA A 19 14.25 -20.47 -13.20
C ALA A 19 14.54 -19.04 -13.65
N LEU A 20 15.29 -18.90 -14.75
CA LEU A 20 15.42 -17.65 -15.49
C LEU A 20 14.00 -17.28 -15.94
N VAL A 21 13.28 -16.56 -15.09
CA VAL A 21 11.94 -16.08 -15.43
C VAL A 21 12.17 -14.93 -16.40
N SER A 22 11.96 -15.21 -17.69
CA SER A 22 12.09 -14.20 -18.73
C SER A 22 11.01 -13.15 -18.50
N ALA A 23 11.41 -11.88 -18.48
CA ALA A 23 10.47 -10.78 -18.54
C ALA A 23 9.59 -10.98 -19.78
N THR A 24 8.27 -11.00 -19.58
CA THR A 24 7.30 -11.14 -20.68
C THR A 24 6.55 -9.83 -20.84
N ASP A 25 6.23 -9.48 -22.08
CA ASP A 25 5.33 -8.40 -22.49
C ASP A 25 4.00 -8.96 -23.03
N GLN A 26 3.88 -10.29 -23.02
CA GLN A 26 2.73 -11.02 -23.53
C GLN A 26 2.15 -11.96 -22.47
N ILE A 27 0.85 -12.21 -22.60
CA ILE A 27 0.13 -13.23 -21.84
C ILE A 27 -0.72 -14.10 -22.75
N LYS A 28 -1.19 -15.24 -22.25
CA LYS A 28 -2.26 -16.03 -22.86
C LYS A 28 -3.35 -16.39 -21.88
N ALA A 29 -4.53 -16.67 -22.41
CA ALA A 29 -5.62 -17.27 -21.66
C ALA A 29 -5.14 -18.58 -20.98
N GLY A 30 -5.51 -18.76 -19.71
CA GLY A 30 -5.06 -19.89 -18.88
C GLY A 30 -3.60 -19.84 -18.40
N GLY A 31 -2.85 -18.78 -18.73
CA GLY A 31 -1.48 -18.59 -18.25
C GLY A 31 -1.41 -18.15 -16.79
N THR A 32 -0.28 -18.42 -16.13
CA THR A 32 -0.01 -18.03 -14.75
C THR A 32 1.26 -17.19 -14.67
N TYR A 33 1.14 -15.94 -14.26
CA TYR A 33 2.24 -14.97 -14.27
C TYR A 33 2.56 -14.49 -12.86
N THR A 34 3.85 -14.27 -12.59
CA THR A 34 4.32 -13.70 -11.33
C THR A 34 4.66 -12.23 -11.50
N VAL A 35 4.16 -11.36 -10.63
CA VAL A 35 4.52 -9.94 -10.63
C VAL A 35 5.39 -9.66 -9.42
N HIS A 36 6.61 -9.20 -9.67
CA HIS A 36 7.50 -8.66 -8.66
C HIS A 36 7.20 -7.17 -8.49
N VAL A 37 6.94 -6.73 -7.26
CA VAL A 37 6.58 -5.33 -7.01
C VAL A 37 7.59 -4.71 -6.06
N THR A 38 8.19 -3.60 -6.48
CA THR A 38 8.97 -2.72 -5.60
C THR A 38 8.08 -1.54 -5.22
N LEU A 39 7.84 -1.36 -3.93
CA LEU A 39 7.15 -0.18 -3.40
C LEU A 39 8.19 0.80 -2.89
N ARG A 40 8.00 2.09 -3.17
CA ARG A 40 8.81 3.17 -2.59
C ARG A 40 7.92 4.24 -1.99
N LYS A 41 8.34 4.75 -0.83
CA LYS A 41 7.66 5.84 -0.13
C LYS A 41 8.64 6.99 0.17
N PRO A 42 8.18 8.25 0.25
CA PRO A 42 9.01 9.35 0.69
C PRO A 42 9.61 9.14 2.10
N PRO A 43 10.82 9.65 2.37
CA PRO A 43 11.45 9.52 3.68
C PRO A 43 10.59 10.05 4.84
N GLY A 44 10.50 9.24 5.89
CA GLY A 44 9.72 9.56 7.08
C GLY A 44 8.21 9.40 6.91
N MET A 45 7.73 8.87 5.78
CA MET A 45 6.36 8.35 5.67
C MET A 45 6.26 7.02 6.42
N SER A 46 5.17 6.80 7.15
CA SER A 46 4.84 5.53 7.80
C SER A 46 3.45 5.11 7.38
N LEU A 47 3.30 3.85 6.97
CA LEU A 47 2.01 3.24 6.67
C LEU A 47 1.68 2.21 7.76
N ASP A 48 0.55 2.42 8.42
CA ASP A 48 0.13 1.57 9.53
C ASP A 48 -0.36 0.20 9.05
N LYS A 49 -0.32 -0.77 9.96
CA LYS A 49 -0.79 -2.13 9.68
C LYS A 49 -2.24 -2.13 9.21
N GLY A 50 -2.47 -2.62 8.00
CA GLY A 50 -3.79 -2.77 7.38
C GLY A 50 -4.40 -1.49 6.81
N THR A 51 -3.64 -0.40 6.70
CA THR A 51 -4.09 0.83 6.01
C THR A 51 -3.62 0.91 4.57
N TRP A 52 -2.95 -0.14 4.07
CA TRP A 52 -2.51 -0.20 2.68
C TRP A 52 -2.66 -1.62 2.13
N GLU A 53 -2.78 -1.74 0.82
CA GLU A 53 -2.81 -3.02 0.12
C GLU A 53 -2.20 -2.86 -1.28
N VAL A 54 -1.62 -3.94 -1.80
CA VAL A 54 -1.16 -4.01 -3.19
C VAL A 54 -2.04 -4.97 -3.96
N ARG A 55 -2.44 -4.53 -5.16
CA ARG A 55 -3.19 -5.35 -6.12
C ARG A 55 -2.42 -5.47 -7.42
N ALA A 56 -2.49 -6.63 -8.04
CA ALA A 56 -2.06 -6.81 -9.43
C ALA A 56 -3.09 -7.61 -10.24
N TYR A 57 -3.41 -7.14 -11.44
CA TYR A 57 -4.40 -7.78 -12.33
C TYR A 57 -4.22 -7.34 -13.78
N PHE A 58 -4.67 -8.19 -14.71
CA PHE A 58 -4.79 -7.83 -16.12
C PHE A 58 -6.22 -7.36 -16.40
N TYR A 59 -6.36 -6.23 -17.12
CA TYR A 59 -7.67 -5.70 -17.48
C TYR A 59 -7.68 -5.07 -18.88
N SER A 60 -8.87 -4.94 -19.45
CA SER A 60 -9.15 -4.14 -20.64
C SER A 60 -10.55 -3.53 -20.53
N GLY A 61 -10.65 -2.20 -20.58
CA GLY A 61 -11.89 -1.48 -20.33
C GLY A 61 -12.46 -1.80 -18.94
N THR A 62 -13.66 -2.39 -18.90
CA THR A 62 -14.32 -2.84 -17.67
C THR A 62 -14.13 -4.32 -17.38
N ASN A 63 -13.45 -5.06 -18.25
CA ASN A 63 -13.25 -6.48 -18.10
C ASN A 63 -11.92 -6.79 -17.39
N CYS A 64 -11.94 -7.80 -16.53
CA CYS A 64 -10.78 -8.27 -15.79
C CYS A 64 -10.53 -9.71 -16.15
N PHE A 65 -9.26 -10.10 -16.22
CA PHE A 65 -8.90 -11.42 -16.72
C PHE A 65 -8.44 -12.37 -15.61
N ASN A 66 -8.77 -12.09 -14.35
CA ASN A 66 -8.51 -12.95 -13.20
C ASN A 66 -9.56 -12.75 -12.10
N VAL A 67 -9.97 -13.85 -11.45
CA VAL A 67 -11.11 -13.91 -10.51
C VAL A 67 -10.88 -13.13 -9.21
N GLY A 68 -9.63 -12.93 -8.78
CA GLY A 68 -9.38 -12.36 -7.47
C GLY A 68 -9.03 -13.40 -6.42
N GLU A 69 -7.79 -13.45 -5.99
CA GLU A 69 -7.39 -14.31 -4.87
C GLU A 69 -6.57 -13.54 -3.84
N TRP A 70 -6.86 -13.77 -2.54
CA TRP A 70 -5.97 -13.36 -1.47
C TRP A 70 -4.86 -14.38 -1.33
N TRP A 71 -3.64 -13.95 -1.56
CA TRP A 71 -2.46 -14.78 -1.46
C TRP A 71 -1.55 -14.27 -0.35
N GLN A 72 -1.08 -15.18 0.50
CA GLN A 72 -0.09 -14.88 1.53
C GLN A 72 1.25 -15.50 1.12
N PRO A 73 2.31 -14.70 0.88
CA PRO A 73 3.63 -15.24 0.65
C PRO A 73 4.07 -16.13 1.81
N THR A 74 4.71 -17.25 1.50
CA THR A 74 5.30 -18.13 2.53
C THR A 74 6.27 -17.33 3.39
N GLY A 75 6.05 -17.35 4.71
CA GLY A 75 6.86 -16.57 5.68
C GLY A 75 6.48 -15.10 5.80
N SER A 76 5.48 -14.62 5.06
CA SER A 76 4.91 -13.27 5.23
C SER A 76 3.63 -13.33 6.07
N THR A 77 3.35 -12.28 6.82
CA THR A 77 2.05 -12.06 7.48
C THR A 77 1.12 -11.15 6.66
N GLU A 78 1.58 -10.74 5.47
CA GLU A 78 0.85 -9.85 4.58
C GLU A 78 0.00 -10.65 3.59
N TYR A 79 -1.22 -10.20 3.39
CA TYR A 79 -2.13 -10.74 2.40
C TYR A 79 -2.17 -9.81 1.19
N LEU A 80 -1.79 -10.35 0.06
CA LEU A 80 -1.73 -9.64 -1.21
C LEU A 80 -2.92 -10.07 -2.06
N TYR A 81 -3.50 -9.15 -2.82
CA TYR A 81 -4.70 -9.46 -3.62
C TYR A 81 -4.40 -9.46 -5.11
N THR A 82 -4.74 -10.54 -5.79
CA THR A 82 -4.61 -10.64 -7.24
C THR A 82 -5.99 -10.58 -7.88
N GLY A 83 -6.53 -9.38 -8.05
CA GLY A 83 -7.89 -9.19 -8.58
C GLY A 83 -8.37 -7.76 -8.64
N TRP A 84 -9.45 -7.58 -9.39
CA TRP A 84 -10.22 -6.34 -9.42
C TRP A 84 -11.34 -6.32 -8.37
N TRP A 85 -11.91 -7.50 -8.06
CA TRP A 85 -13.19 -7.63 -7.37
C TRP A 85 -13.08 -7.89 -5.86
N THR A 86 -14.16 -8.35 -5.24
CA THR A 86 -14.37 -8.59 -3.80
C THR A 86 -14.40 -10.13 -3.63
N PRO A 87 -13.76 -10.75 -2.61
CA PRO A 87 -13.89 -10.43 -1.19
C PRO A 87 -12.93 -9.35 -0.72
N ARG A 88 -13.48 -8.33 -0.05
CA ARG A 88 -12.76 -7.14 0.37
C ARG A 88 -11.79 -7.42 1.50
N TYR A 89 -11.92 -8.53 2.22
CA TYR A 89 -11.13 -8.86 3.42
C TYR A 89 -10.49 -10.24 3.27
N PRO A 90 -9.29 -10.47 3.82
CA PRO A 90 -8.71 -11.80 3.89
C PRO A 90 -9.65 -12.73 4.65
N PRO A 91 -9.78 -14.00 4.25
CA PRO A 91 -10.82 -14.93 4.73
C PRO A 91 -10.76 -15.25 6.24
N ASN A 92 -9.71 -14.81 6.94
CA ASN A 92 -9.47 -15.04 8.37
C ASN A 92 -9.47 -13.75 9.21
N GLY A 93 -9.95 -12.62 8.67
CA GLY A 93 -9.90 -11.32 9.35
C GLY A 93 -8.49 -10.76 9.51
N ALA A 94 -7.49 -11.36 8.85
CA ALA A 94 -6.15 -10.81 8.81
C ALA A 94 -6.16 -9.43 8.14
N LYS A 95 -5.16 -8.63 8.49
CA LYS A 95 -4.93 -7.36 7.82
C LYS A 95 -4.14 -7.60 6.54
N TYR A 96 -4.43 -6.79 5.52
CA TYR A 96 -3.80 -6.88 4.20
C TYR A 96 -2.28 -6.70 4.27
N SER A 97 -1.82 -5.83 5.15
CA SER A 97 -0.42 -5.44 5.18
C SER A 97 0.11 -5.26 6.60
N GLU A 98 1.43 -5.41 6.75
CA GLU A 98 2.13 -5.05 7.97
C GLU A 98 2.41 -3.54 8.03
N ALA A 99 2.77 -3.08 9.23
CA ALA A 99 3.26 -1.71 9.38
C ALA A 99 4.54 -1.54 8.54
N TRP A 100 4.61 -0.46 7.78
CA TRP A 100 5.76 -0.13 6.93
C TRP A 100 6.30 1.26 7.29
N VAL A 101 7.28 1.25 8.20
CA VAL A 101 7.96 2.45 8.70
C VAL A 101 9.30 2.64 7.99
N SER A 102 10.06 1.56 7.88
CA SER A 102 11.37 1.50 7.20
C SER A 102 11.59 0.08 6.65
N PRO A 103 12.45 -0.11 5.65
CA PRO A 103 13.12 0.92 4.85
C PRO A 103 12.14 1.69 3.94
N ASP A 104 12.59 2.75 3.27
CA ASP A 104 11.74 3.53 2.33
C ASP A 104 11.44 2.78 1.02
N GLU A 105 12.12 1.66 0.81
CA GLU A 105 11.86 0.72 -0.28
C GLU A 105 11.46 -0.64 0.31
N LYS A 106 10.46 -1.29 -0.29
CA LYS A 106 10.03 -2.63 0.07
C LYS A 106 9.75 -3.46 -1.17
N SER A 107 10.32 -4.66 -1.23
CA SER A 107 10.07 -5.61 -2.32
C SER A 107 9.02 -6.64 -1.91
N ILE A 108 8.04 -6.83 -2.77
CA ILE A 108 7.04 -7.90 -2.74
C ILE A 108 7.43 -8.89 -3.82
N THR A 109 7.85 -10.07 -3.38
CA THR A 109 8.61 -11.01 -4.22
C THR A 109 7.77 -11.78 -5.21
N ALA A 110 6.45 -11.92 -5.04
CA ALA A 110 5.62 -12.60 -6.03
C ALA A 110 4.13 -12.29 -5.82
N LEU A 111 3.46 -11.73 -6.82
CA LEU A 111 2.01 -11.77 -6.94
C LEU A 111 1.64 -12.71 -8.07
N VAL A 112 0.92 -13.79 -7.78
CA VAL A 112 0.57 -14.78 -8.81
C VAL A 112 -0.79 -14.45 -9.41
N ILE A 113 -0.80 -14.14 -10.70
CA ILE A 113 -2.02 -13.86 -11.47
C ILE A 113 -2.29 -15.05 -12.38
N GLN A 114 -3.42 -15.71 -12.17
CA GLN A 114 -3.95 -16.71 -13.10
C GLN A 114 -4.89 -16.03 -14.08
N VAL A 115 -4.55 -16.07 -15.36
CA VAL A 115 -5.36 -15.52 -16.44
C VAL A 115 -6.48 -16.50 -16.76
N LEU A 116 -7.71 -16.01 -16.87
CA LEU A 116 -8.88 -16.80 -17.21
C LEU A 116 -8.65 -17.61 -18.51
N SER A 117 -8.97 -18.89 -18.47
CA SER A 117 -9.02 -19.78 -19.65
C SER A 117 -10.43 -19.91 -20.22
N GLU A 118 -11.45 -19.63 -19.41
CA GLU A 118 -12.86 -19.78 -19.75
C GLU A 118 -13.69 -18.69 -19.10
N ASN A 119 -14.95 -18.56 -19.53
CA ASN A 119 -15.87 -17.60 -18.91
C ASN A 119 -16.11 -18.00 -17.45
N THR A 120 -16.03 -17.02 -16.55
CA THR A 120 -16.30 -17.22 -15.13
C THR A 120 -17.35 -16.25 -14.67
N GLN A 121 -18.32 -16.71 -13.89
CA GLN A 121 -19.33 -15.87 -13.28
C GLN A 121 -19.07 -15.75 -11.78
N ILE A 122 -18.98 -14.51 -11.30
CA ILE A 122 -18.87 -14.17 -9.87
C ILE A 122 -20.02 -13.22 -9.53
N ASP A 123 -20.94 -13.68 -8.69
CA ASP A 123 -22.19 -12.98 -8.38
C ASP A 123 -22.95 -12.58 -9.68
N ASN A 124 -23.12 -11.26 -9.88
CA ASN A 124 -23.79 -10.66 -11.03
C ASN A 124 -22.84 -10.27 -12.17
N TYR A 125 -21.55 -10.63 -12.07
CA TYR A 125 -20.52 -10.25 -13.04
C TYR A 125 -20.07 -11.46 -13.85
N VAL A 126 -20.04 -11.29 -15.16
CA VAL A 126 -19.49 -12.28 -16.10
C VAL A 126 -18.14 -11.80 -16.58
N MET A 127 -17.12 -12.60 -16.34
CA MET A 127 -15.75 -12.40 -16.79
C MET A 127 -15.49 -13.33 -17.96
N ARG A 128 -14.80 -12.84 -18.99
CA ARG A 128 -14.38 -13.66 -20.14
C ARG A 128 -12.85 -13.77 -20.18
N PRO A 129 -12.30 -14.83 -20.79
CA PRO A 129 -10.88 -14.88 -21.08
C PRO A 129 -10.48 -13.76 -22.06
N PRO A 130 -9.22 -13.33 -22.03
CA PRO A 130 -8.70 -12.41 -23.05
C PRO A 130 -8.66 -13.10 -24.42
N VAL A 131 -8.84 -12.33 -25.51
CA VAL A 131 -8.82 -12.86 -26.88
C VAL A 131 -7.50 -12.59 -27.59
N GLU A 132 -7.14 -13.41 -28.57
CA GLU A 132 -5.91 -13.24 -29.36
C GLU A 132 -5.78 -11.83 -29.94
N GLY A 133 -4.62 -11.22 -29.75
CA GLY A 133 -4.32 -9.86 -30.21
C GLY A 133 -4.98 -8.74 -29.40
N GLU A 134 -5.73 -9.06 -28.33
CA GLU A 134 -6.30 -8.05 -27.45
C GLU A 134 -5.20 -7.28 -26.71
N SER A 135 -5.28 -5.95 -26.77
CA SER A 135 -4.45 -5.07 -25.94
C SER A 135 -5.01 -5.08 -24.53
N VAL A 136 -4.19 -5.50 -23.58
CA VAL A 136 -4.52 -5.55 -22.16
C VAL A 136 -3.51 -4.74 -21.36
N THR A 137 -3.86 -4.41 -20.14
CA THR A 137 -2.98 -3.69 -19.24
C THR A 137 -2.77 -4.52 -17.98
N LEU A 138 -1.51 -4.79 -17.64
CA LEU A 138 -1.16 -5.17 -16.28
C LEU A 138 -1.23 -3.91 -15.42
N ARG A 139 -2.13 -3.88 -14.44
CA ARG A 139 -2.14 -2.85 -13.41
C ARG A 139 -1.56 -3.39 -12.13
N VAL A 140 -0.57 -2.68 -11.59
CA VAL A 140 -0.17 -2.80 -10.20
C VAL A 140 -0.65 -1.56 -9.46
N ARG A 141 -1.47 -1.76 -8.43
CA ARG A 141 -2.10 -0.70 -7.64
C ARG A 141 -1.61 -0.79 -6.21
N LEU A 142 -1.04 0.30 -5.71
CA LEU A 142 -0.97 0.54 -4.27
C LEU A 142 -2.23 1.31 -3.87
N ARG A 143 -3.02 0.77 -2.95
CA ARG A 143 -4.19 1.42 -2.40
C ARG A 143 -3.95 1.75 -0.93
N LEU A 144 -4.14 3.00 -0.57
CA LEU A 144 -4.14 3.48 0.81
C LEU A 144 -5.59 3.62 1.27
N LYS A 145 -5.91 3.06 2.43
CA LYS A 145 -7.27 2.85 2.93
C LYS A 145 -7.49 3.56 4.25
N ASN A 146 -8.76 3.73 4.60
CA ASN A 146 -9.19 4.36 5.86
C ASN A 146 -8.55 5.73 6.06
N MET A 147 -8.36 6.43 4.95
CA MET A 147 -7.70 7.69 4.92
C MET A 147 -8.71 8.78 5.28
N THR A 148 -8.31 9.74 6.11
CA THR A 148 -9.12 10.93 6.37
C THR A 148 -8.63 12.05 5.47
N PHE A 149 -9.51 12.54 4.59
CA PHE A 149 -9.22 13.63 3.69
C PHE A 149 -10.11 14.84 3.99
N GLU A 150 -9.56 16.04 3.85
CA GLU A 150 -10.31 17.28 3.80
C GLU A 150 -10.12 17.93 2.43
N ARG A 151 -11.21 18.03 1.67
CA ARG A 151 -11.20 18.68 0.37
C ARG A 151 -11.32 20.19 0.57
N LYS A 152 -10.40 20.95 -0.06
CA LYS A 152 -10.51 22.40 -0.23
C LYS A 152 -10.83 22.71 -1.69
N ASP A 153 -10.72 23.96 -2.15
CA ASP A 153 -11.09 24.30 -3.54
C ASP A 153 -10.07 23.80 -4.57
N ASN A 154 -8.77 23.97 -4.30
CA ASN A 154 -7.69 23.63 -5.25
C ASN A 154 -6.77 22.48 -4.80
N TYR A 155 -6.94 21.98 -3.57
CA TYR A 155 -6.13 20.88 -3.04
C TYR A 155 -6.95 19.92 -2.17
N VAL A 156 -6.33 18.79 -1.81
CA VAL A 156 -6.81 17.85 -0.80
C VAL A 156 -5.81 17.82 0.35
N GLU A 157 -6.28 17.85 1.59
CA GLU A 157 -5.48 17.58 2.77
C GLU A 157 -5.70 16.15 3.24
N PHE A 158 -4.63 15.42 3.56
CA PHE A 158 -4.73 14.16 4.30
C PHE A 158 -3.53 13.95 5.19
N LYS A 159 -3.70 13.09 6.21
CA LYS A 159 -2.62 12.71 7.12
C LYS A 159 -2.11 11.31 6.81
N MET A 160 -0.79 11.17 6.71
CA MET A 160 -0.09 9.87 6.66
C MET A 160 1.25 9.97 7.35
N GLY A 161 1.67 8.92 8.07
CA GLY A 161 2.97 8.90 8.74
C GLY A 161 3.24 10.09 9.65
N GLY A 162 2.21 10.59 10.35
CA GLY A 162 2.31 11.76 11.24
C GLY A 162 2.47 13.11 10.53
N LYS A 163 2.48 13.16 9.19
CA LYS A 163 2.55 14.39 8.39
C LYS A 163 1.21 14.66 7.71
N THR A 164 0.89 15.93 7.52
CA THR A 164 -0.21 16.36 6.65
C THR A 164 0.35 16.67 5.27
N TYR A 165 -0.26 16.07 4.23
CA TYR A 165 0.08 16.30 2.83
C TYR A 165 -1.00 17.18 2.18
N ARG A 166 -0.59 18.00 1.21
CA ARG A 166 -1.42 18.94 0.45
C ARG A 166 -1.20 18.84 -1.07
N PRO A 167 -1.52 17.70 -1.70
CA PRO A 167 -1.54 17.64 -3.15
C PRO A 167 -2.61 18.56 -3.75
N GLU A 168 -2.22 19.27 -4.81
CA GLU A 168 -3.18 19.98 -5.66
C GLU A 168 -4.06 19.00 -6.43
N VAL A 169 -5.29 19.43 -6.71
CA VAL A 169 -6.20 18.67 -7.58
C VAL A 169 -5.86 18.96 -9.03
N GLU A 170 -5.69 17.90 -9.81
CA GLU A 170 -5.52 17.97 -11.26
C GLU A 170 -6.89 18.07 -11.95
N ARG A 171 -7.80 17.15 -11.62
CA ARG A 171 -9.16 17.09 -12.16
C ARG A 171 -10.06 16.22 -11.30
N GLN A 172 -11.37 16.28 -11.55
CA GLN A 172 -12.36 15.40 -10.92
C GLN A 172 -13.27 14.77 -11.98
N VAL A 173 -13.61 13.49 -11.80
CA VAL A 173 -14.60 12.77 -12.61
C VAL A 173 -15.50 11.98 -11.68
N GLY A 174 -16.78 12.37 -11.59
CA GLY A 174 -17.71 11.81 -10.62
C GLY A 174 -17.16 11.93 -9.19
N ASN A 175 -17.06 10.79 -8.50
CA ASN A 175 -16.54 10.69 -7.12
C ASN A 175 -15.02 10.46 -7.05
N THR A 176 -14.32 10.53 -8.19
CA THR A 176 -12.87 10.33 -8.24
C THR A 176 -12.15 11.67 -8.44
N VAL A 177 -11.27 12.02 -7.50
CA VAL A 177 -10.40 13.20 -7.56
C VAL A 177 -9.00 12.75 -7.96
N TYR A 178 -8.46 13.30 -9.04
CA TYR A 178 -7.11 13.02 -9.51
C TYR A 178 -6.16 14.09 -8.98
N LEU A 179 -5.02 13.67 -8.44
CA LEU A 179 -4.05 14.53 -7.77
C LEU A 179 -2.87 14.84 -8.69
N LYS A 180 -2.39 16.08 -8.65
CA LYS A 180 -1.14 16.42 -9.35
C LYS A 180 0.02 15.61 -8.78
N GLY A 181 0.90 15.16 -9.66
CA GLY A 181 2.02 14.28 -9.31
C GLY A 181 1.63 12.80 -9.21
N GLY A 182 0.36 12.45 -9.45
CA GLY A 182 -0.12 11.07 -9.46
C GLY A 182 -1.02 10.77 -8.26
N GLY A 183 -1.75 9.66 -8.37
CA GLY A 183 -2.73 9.22 -7.39
C GLY A 183 -4.16 9.67 -7.70
N LYS A 184 -5.13 8.84 -7.33
CA LYS A 184 -6.55 9.14 -7.46
C LYS A 184 -7.30 8.75 -6.19
N LEU A 185 -8.08 9.68 -5.68
CA LEU A 185 -8.87 9.56 -4.48
C LEU A 185 -10.33 9.22 -4.84
N ASP A 186 -10.84 8.10 -4.35
CA ASP A 186 -12.27 7.83 -4.32
C ASP A 186 -12.87 8.40 -3.02
N VAL A 187 -13.68 9.45 -3.15
CA VAL A 187 -14.29 10.13 -2.00
C VAL A 187 -15.45 9.35 -1.39
N THR A 188 -15.92 8.30 -2.06
CA THR A 188 -16.98 7.41 -1.55
C THR A 188 -16.40 6.39 -0.58
N THR A 189 -15.26 5.80 -0.95
CA THR A 189 -14.60 4.75 -0.16
C THR A 189 -13.51 5.28 0.74
N ASN A 190 -13.12 6.55 0.59
CA ASN A 190 -11.96 7.15 1.26
C ASN A 190 -10.68 6.33 1.02
N GLU A 191 -10.46 5.99 -0.24
CA GLU A 191 -9.30 5.22 -0.70
C GLU A 191 -8.48 6.04 -1.71
N LEU A 192 -7.16 6.03 -1.54
CA LEU A 192 -6.21 6.65 -2.47
C LEU A 192 -5.48 5.56 -3.24
N ASP A 193 -5.67 5.53 -4.56
CA ASP A 193 -5.05 4.58 -5.47
C ASP A 193 -3.86 5.22 -6.20
N ILE A 194 -2.74 4.53 -6.22
CA ILE A 194 -1.56 4.84 -7.03
C ILE A 194 -1.35 3.65 -7.97
N ASP A 195 -1.54 3.90 -9.27
CA ASP A 195 -1.54 2.88 -10.31
C ASP A 195 -0.25 2.95 -11.13
N VAL A 196 0.29 1.77 -11.45
CA VAL A 196 1.32 1.57 -12.47
C VAL A 196 0.73 0.63 -13.51
N ASP A 197 0.64 1.12 -14.74
CA ASP A 197 0.02 0.41 -15.85
C ASP A 197 1.10 0.03 -16.86
N THR A 198 1.25 -1.27 -17.10
CA THR A 198 2.15 -1.84 -18.10
C THR A 198 1.30 -2.40 -19.26
N PRO A 199 1.46 -1.90 -20.49
CA PRO A 199 0.81 -2.48 -21.66
C PRO A 199 1.28 -3.92 -21.89
N VAL A 200 0.34 -4.80 -22.25
CA VAL A 200 0.57 -6.22 -22.48
C VAL A 200 -0.29 -6.67 -23.66
N VAL A 201 0.21 -7.61 -24.45
CA VAL A 201 -0.54 -8.17 -25.60
C VAL A 201 -0.91 -9.63 -25.34
N VAL A 202 -2.11 -10.01 -25.74
CA VAL A 202 -2.57 -11.39 -25.64
C VAL A 202 -2.13 -12.16 -26.88
N SER A 203 -1.46 -13.30 -26.68
CA SER A 203 -0.90 -14.12 -27.77
C SER A 203 -0.98 -15.62 -27.44
N ALA A 204 -1.50 -16.42 -28.37
CA ALA A 204 -1.65 -17.87 -28.22
C ALA A 204 -0.29 -18.57 -28.13
N THR A 205 0.76 -17.95 -28.69
CA THR A 205 2.14 -18.43 -28.62
C THR A 205 2.88 -17.92 -27.38
N ALA A 206 2.27 -17.08 -26.55
CA ALA A 206 2.89 -16.60 -25.33
C ALA A 206 3.22 -17.76 -24.37
N PRO A 207 4.29 -17.64 -23.56
CA PRO A 207 4.58 -18.58 -22.49
C PRO A 207 3.39 -18.76 -21.54
N ALA A 208 3.16 -19.99 -21.09
CA ALA A 208 2.14 -20.27 -20.06
C ALA A 208 2.51 -19.72 -18.68
N THR A 209 3.79 -19.43 -18.47
CA THR A 209 4.31 -18.80 -17.27
C THR A 209 5.34 -17.73 -17.63
N GLY A 210 5.47 -16.72 -16.78
CA GLY A 210 6.41 -15.63 -16.95
C GLY A 210 6.38 -14.67 -15.78
N SER A 211 7.24 -13.65 -15.82
CA SER A 211 7.24 -12.60 -14.80
C SER A 211 7.15 -11.20 -15.36
N PHE A 212 6.57 -10.35 -14.54
CA PHE A 212 6.54 -8.91 -14.69
C PHE A 212 7.23 -8.27 -13.49
N SER A 213 7.76 -7.06 -13.66
CA SER A 213 8.24 -6.24 -12.56
C SER A 213 7.61 -4.86 -12.65
N ALA A 214 7.19 -4.33 -11.50
CA ALA A 214 6.65 -2.98 -11.41
C ALA A 214 7.26 -2.27 -10.20
N THR A 215 7.57 -0.99 -10.36
CA THR A 215 7.92 -0.12 -9.23
C THR A 215 6.78 0.86 -9.02
N VAL A 216 6.19 0.86 -7.83
CA VAL A 216 5.14 1.81 -7.44
C VAL A 216 5.75 2.82 -6.48
N ASP A 217 5.88 4.05 -6.94
CA ASP A 217 6.40 5.16 -6.16
C ASP A 217 5.22 5.96 -5.58
N ILE A 218 5.16 6.11 -4.26
CA ILE A 218 4.27 7.09 -3.65
C ILE A 218 4.84 8.48 -3.95
N PRO A 219 4.07 9.38 -4.61
CA PRO A 219 4.57 10.71 -4.93
C PRO A 219 4.98 11.49 -3.69
N ASP A 220 6.05 12.28 -3.81
CA ASP A 220 6.46 13.22 -2.76
C ASP A 220 5.59 14.47 -2.79
N TRP A 221 4.36 14.34 -2.31
CA TRP A 221 3.42 15.45 -2.26
C TRP A 221 3.85 16.51 -1.25
N PRO A 222 3.50 17.79 -1.47
CA PRO A 222 3.82 18.87 -0.55
C PRO A 222 3.35 18.56 0.86
N THR A 223 4.23 18.72 1.85
CA THR A 223 3.88 18.56 3.26
C THR A 223 3.61 19.92 3.90
N VAL A 224 2.65 19.95 4.82
CA VAL A 224 2.44 21.11 5.69
C VAL A 224 3.53 21.06 6.75
N ALA A 225 4.32 22.12 6.85
CA ALA A 225 5.23 22.28 7.99
C ALA A 225 4.41 22.12 9.27
N ALA A 226 4.91 21.31 10.22
CA ALA A 226 4.30 21.26 11.54
C ALA A 226 4.22 22.70 12.06
N ALA A 227 3.02 23.15 12.44
CA ALA A 227 2.89 24.46 13.07
C ALA A 227 3.89 24.50 14.23
N PRO A 228 4.65 25.60 14.42
CA PRO A 228 5.52 25.71 15.57
C PRO A 228 4.64 25.43 16.79
N MET A 229 4.97 24.40 17.57
CA MET A 229 4.28 24.19 18.83
C MET A 229 4.40 25.50 19.58
N SER A 230 3.28 26.16 19.86
CA SER A 230 3.33 27.30 20.75
C SER A 230 3.79 26.72 22.07
N ASN A 231 5.07 26.90 22.38
CA ASN A 231 5.59 26.78 23.73
C ASN A 231 4.97 27.95 24.50
N LEU A 232 3.64 27.94 24.66
CA LEU A 232 2.96 28.75 25.65
C LEU A 232 3.61 28.33 26.96
N PRO A 233 4.38 29.22 27.59
CA PRO A 233 5.24 28.82 28.67
C PRO A 233 4.34 28.34 29.81
N ILE A 234 4.63 27.13 30.29
CA ILE A 234 4.09 26.51 31.52
C ILE A 234 4.13 27.50 32.73
N ILE A 235 4.90 28.59 32.61
CA ILE A 235 4.96 29.75 33.50
C ILE A 235 3.57 30.35 33.81
N ALA A 236 2.62 30.38 32.87
CA ALA A 236 1.28 30.91 33.15
C ALA A 236 0.49 30.05 34.16
N GLY A 237 0.63 28.72 34.10
CA GLY A 237 0.00 27.81 35.04
C GLY A 237 0.63 27.87 36.43
N VAL A 238 1.96 27.98 36.51
CA VAL A 238 2.69 28.06 37.79
C VAL A 238 2.39 29.38 38.51
N ALA A 239 2.30 30.51 37.79
CA ALA A 239 1.95 31.80 38.39
C ALA A 239 0.54 31.80 39.00
N VAL A 240 -0.44 31.21 38.32
CA VAL A 240 -1.82 31.07 38.84
C VAL A 240 -1.84 30.17 40.07
N ILE A 241 -1.11 29.05 40.08
CA ILE A 241 -1.02 28.16 41.24
C ILE A 241 -0.38 28.86 42.44
N ILE A 242 0.71 29.62 42.24
CA ILE A 242 1.37 30.37 43.33
C ILE A 242 0.44 31.45 43.89
N ILE A 243 -0.30 32.17 43.03
CA ILE A 243 -1.28 33.18 43.46
C ILE A 243 -2.41 32.51 44.27
N CYS A 244 -2.94 31.37 43.80
CA CYS A 244 -3.97 30.62 44.52
C CYS A 244 -3.48 30.13 45.90
N ILE A 245 -2.24 29.64 46.00
CA ILE A 245 -1.63 29.22 47.27
C ILE A 245 -1.43 30.42 48.20
N ALA A 246 -0.98 31.56 47.68
CA ALA A 246 -0.81 32.79 48.46
C ALA A 246 -2.14 33.35 48.99
N VAL A 247 -3.20 33.33 48.16
CA VAL A 247 -4.56 33.73 48.56
C VAL A 247 -5.13 32.76 49.59
N ALA A 248 -4.97 31.45 49.41
CA ALA A 248 -5.42 30.45 50.38
C ALA A 248 -4.70 30.59 51.73
N ALA A 249 -3.38 30.82 51.72
CA ALA A 249 -2.60 31.05 52.93
C ALA A 249 -3.00 32.36 53.65
N ALA A 250 -3.32 33.42 52.91
CA ALA A 250 -3.80 34.69 53.47
C ALA A 250 -5.19 34.56 54.11
N LEU A 251 -6.10 33.77 53.50
CA LEU A 251 -7.43 33.50 54.04
C LEU A 251 -7.38 32.60 55.28
N LEU A 252 -6.46 31.63 55.33
CA LEU A 252 -6.25 30.78 56.51
C LEU A 252 -5.64 31.55 57.69
N ARG A 253 -4.77 32.54 57.45
CA ARG A 253 -4.22 33.41 58.52
C ARG A 253 -5.24 34.37 59.13
N LYS A 254 -6.33 34.72 58.42
CA LYS A 254 -7.43 35.53 58.97
C LYS A 254 -8.38 34.73 59.87
N LYS A 255 -8.33 33.40 59.87
CA LYS A 255 -9.06 32.52 60.80
C LYS A 255 -8.18 32.07 61.96
N LYS A 256 -7.57 33.02 62.70
CA LYS A 256 -7.18 32.74 64.08
C LYS A 256 -8.39 33.08 64.95
N PRO A 257 -9.08 32.10 65.57
CA PRO A 257 -10.15 32.41 66.50
C PRO A 257 -9.57 33.17 67.70
N ALA A 258 -10.24 34.24 68.10
CA ALA A 258 -10.03 34.84 69.41
C ALA A 258 -10.28 33.73 70.44
N GLN A 259 -9.24 33.38 71.19
CA GLN A 259 -9.36 32.51 72.35
C GLN A 259 -10.20 33.26 73.40
N ALA A 260 -11.27 32.59 73.86
CA ALA A 260 -11.89 32.87 75.15
C ALA A 260 -11.00 32.34 76.27
#